data_AF-A0A931GSL6-F1
#
_entry.id   AF-A0A931GSL6-F1
#
_cell.length_a   1.000
_cell.length_b   1.000
_cell.length_c   1.000
_cell.angle_alpha   90.00
_cell.angle_beta   90.00
_cell.angle_gamma   90.00
#
_symmetry.space_group_name_H-M   'P 1'
#
loop_
_entity.id
_entity.type
_entity.pdbx_description
1 polymer ?
#
loop_
_entity_poly.entity_id
_entity_poly.type
_entity_poly.pdbx_seq_one_letter_code
_entity_poly.pdbx_strand_id
1 'polypeptide(L)'
;MMSIRVVNAGDGYAYLLRNVATADVDTETKTKLGDYYQATGTPPGRWYGRGLTGLDSTAITAGTTVTQEHMAALYGEGLHPEADSRIANGASIADVQLGRAYPFYSGGHQVLKELSTMEKQFRYHAGRRPTEQERNTIAVDVARKHYSDETGYSNATPKEILAWVNEKKNSVRQATAGFDLTFSPAKSISVLWALGDEETRKTIEAVHNECVSACLDWLDETALRTRCEVNGVKKLTRTRGLIAAQFVHYDTRSGDPDLHTHCLVSNKVQGPDGKWRSIEGMSLMKSAVAASTHYNALMMQRLGDELDLAFTNYETDPAKQPVWEIAGIDPKMIAHFSKRRAGARPRYEQLREAYRQTHGRTPGLRASRKLWQQAVLDTRPSKDTAQSLESLRQTWQAEARQFFGNSATDAVEKMSLTHLMPEQLHRRLTPTGGVILLLNRRNQRLLLQYRGAPNSDATTSTLLWSRNFLPGFSPPSANAPSPPHTSWTEL
;
A
#
# COMPACT_ATOMS: atom_id res chain seq x y z
N MET A 1 -1.61 8.01 3.58
CA MET A 1 -2.54 6.88 3.80
C MET A 1 -1.85 5.58 3.42
N MET A 2 -2.07 4.53 4.21
CA MET A 2 -1.70 3.16 3.84
C MET A 2 -2.97 2.32 3.62
N SER A 3 -3.02 1.57 2.53
CA SER A 3 -4.04 0.55 2.28
C SER A 3 -3.42 -0.84 2.30
N ILE A 4 -4.19 -1.86 2.66
CA ILE A 4 -3.74 -3.26 2.68
C ILE A 4 -4.69 -4.12 1.84
N ARG A 5 -4.13 -4.97 0.99
CA ARG A 5 -4.86 -5.95 0.20
C ARG A 5 -4.23 -7.33 0.32
N VAL A 6 -5.06 -8.36 0.47
CA VAL A 6 -4.61 -9.75 0.34
C VAL A 6 -4.30 -10.05 -1.11
N VAL A 7 -3.13 -10.64 -1.34
CA VAL A 7 -2.69 -11.08 -2.66
C VAL A 7 -2.74 -12.59 -2.72
N ASN A 8 -3.28 -13.10 -3.82
CA ASN A 8 -3.50 -14.52 -4.01
C ASN A 8 -2.37 -15.18 -4.82
N ALA A 9 -2.08 -16.44 -4.54
CA ALA A 9 -1.18 -17.28 -5.33
C ALA A 9 -1.83 -17.63 -6.69
N GLY A 10 -1.02 -18.05 -7.67
CA GLY A 10 -1.48 -18.29 -9.04
C GLY A 10 -1.66 -16.99 -9.83
N ASP A 11 -2.78 -16.82 -10.54
CA ASP A 11 -3.02 -15.65 -11.42
C ASP A 11 -3.00 -14.30 -10.67
N GLY A 12 -3.16 -14.32 -9.33
CA GLY A 12 -2.99 -13.15 -8.48
C GLY A 12 -1.56 -12.58 -8.48
N TYR A 13 -0.52 -13.37 -8.78
CA TYR A 13 0.84 -12.87 -8.97
C TYR A 13 1.06 -12.29 -10.39
N ALA A 14 0.39 -12.83 -11.41
CA ALA A 14 0.39 -12.21 -12.75
C ALA A 14 -0.31 -10.85 -12.71
N TYR A 15 -1.37 -10.73 -11.89
CA TYR A 15 -1.96 -9.44 -11.51
C TYR A 15 -0.93 -8.51 -10.85
N LEU A 16 -0.06 -9.01 -9.96
CA LEU A 16 1.01 -8.19 -9.35
C LEU A 16 2.02 -7.70 -10.40
N LEU A 17 2.47 -8.55 -11.32
CA LEU A 17 3.38 -8.12 -12.38
C LEU A 17 2.73 -7.02 -13.24
N ARG A 18 1.46 -7.21 -13.62
CA ARG A 18 0.74 -6.29 -14.52
C ARG A 18 0.20 -5.03 -13.83
N ASN A 19 -0.14 -5.07 -12.55
CA ASN A 19 -0.77 -3.95 -11.83
C ASN A 19 0.19 -3.26 -10.86
N VAL A 20 1.05 -4.02 -10.18
CA VAL A 20 1.92 -3.52 -9.09
C VAL A 20 3.36 -3.30 -9.56
N ALA A 21 3.85 -4.11 -10.49
CA ALA A 21 5.21 -3.92 -11.00
C ALA A 21 5.25 -2.96 -12.21
N THR A 22 4.18 -2.94 -13.03
CA THR A 22 4.05 -2.07 -14.22
C THR A 22 2.93 -1.02 -14.13
N ALA A 23 2.38 -0.77 -12.94
CA ALA A 23 1.32 0.20 -12.69
C ALA A 23 0.15 0.15 -13.69
N ASP A 24 -0.24 -1.04 -14.16
CA ASP A 24 -1.35 -1.26 -15.09
C ASP A 24 -1.15 -0.84 -16.55
N VAL A 25 0.08 -0.53 -16.97
CA VAL A 25 0.38 -0.31 -18.38
C VAL A 25 0.27 -1.65 -19.12
N ASP A 26 -0.47 -1.65 -20.24
CA ASP A 26 -0.61 -2.85 -21.07
C ASP A 26 0.71 -3.12 -21.78
N THR A 27 1.58 -3.86 -21.11
CA THR A 27 2.70 -4.50 -21.75
C THR A 27 2.12 -5.58 -22.65
N GLU A 28 2.19 -5.42 -23.98
CA GLU A 28 2.09 -6.58 -24.85
C GLU A 28 2.99 -7.68 -24.26
N THR A 29 2.53 -8.93 -24.30
CA THR A 29 3.05 -10.14 -23.60
C THR A 29 4.55 -10.44 -23.78
N LYS A 30 5.31 -9.55 -24.44
CA LYS A 30 6.74 -9.59 -24.70
C LYS A 30 7.56 -8.51 -23.98
N THR A 31 6.95 -7.52 -23.34
CA THR A 31 7.69 -6.39 -22.73
C THR A 31 8.20 -6.80 -21.35
N LYS A 32 9.51 -6.92 -21.19
CA LYS A 32 10.13 -7.32 -19.92
C LYS A 32 9.95 -6.19 -18.91
N LEU A 33 9.91 -6.50 -17.61
CA LEU A 33 9.86 -5.50 -16.53
C LEU A 33 10.90 -4.38 -16.67
N GLY A 34 12.08 -4.71 -17.20
CA GLY A 34 13.13 -3.73 -17.52
C GLY A 34 12.70 -2.67 -18.54
N ASP A 35 11.96 -3.05 -19.57
CA ASP A 35 11.50 -2.14 -20.63
C ASP A 35 10.48 -1.13 -20.09
N TYR A 36 9.62 -1.56 -19.16
CA TYR A 36 8.67 -0.67 -18.46
C TYR A 36 9.41 0.37 -17.61
N TYR A 37 10.39 -0.05 -16.80
CA TYR A 37 11.18 0.86 -15.97
C TYR A 37 11.97 1.84 -16.84
N GLN A 38 12.53 1.38 -17.96
CA GLN A 38 13.23 2.23 -18.91
C GLN A 38 12.30 3.24 -19.58
N ALA A 39 11.08 2.84 -19.97
CA ALA A 39 10.12 3.71 -20.63
C ALA A 39 9.49 4.76 -19.69
N THR A 40 9.19 4.38 -18.44
CA THR A 40 8.55 5.28 -17.47
C THR A 40 9.53 6.08 -16.61
N GLY A 41 10.80 5.67 -16.53
CA GLY A 41 11.73 6.18 -15.53
C GLY A 41 11.31 5.85 -14.08
N THR A 42 10.33 4.96 -13.88
CA THR A 42 10.06 4.42 -12.54
C THR A 42 11.21 3.49 -12.14
N PRO A 43 11.70 3.56 -10.89
CA PRO A 43 12.79 2.72 -10.46
C PRO A 43 12.36 1.25 -10.44
N PRO A 44 13.27 0.32 -10.72
CA PRO A 44 12.98 -1.09 -10.60
C PRO A 44 12.62 -1.43 -9.15
N GLY A 45 11.76 -2.45 -8.97
CA GLY A 45 11.37 -2.89 -7.64
C GLY A 45 12.58 -3.31 -6.80
N ARG A 46 12.56 -3.04 -5.49
CA ARG A 46 13.66 -3.36 -4.57
C ARG A 46 13.23 -4.27 -3.42
N TRP A 47 14.11 -5.17 -3.03
CA TRP A 47 13.90 -6.01 -1.85
C TRP A 47 14.04 -5.22 -0.56
N TYR A 48 13.20 -5.53 0.41
CA TYR A 48 13.22 -4.94 1.74
C TYR A 48 12.90 -5.96 2.83
N GLY A 49 13.45 -5.74 4.03
CA GLY A 49 13.04 -6.43 5.25
C GLY A 49 14.08 -7.38 5.83
N ARG A 50 14.08 -7.49 7.16
CA ARG A 50 15.02 -8.33 7.92
C ARG A 50 14.87 -9.83 7.62
N GLY A 51 13.71 -10.26 7.16
CA GLY A 51 13.42 -11.65 6.80
C GLY A 51 14.22 -12.15 5.60
N LEU A 52 14.79 -11.26 4.78
CA LEU A 52 15.67 -11.62 3.66
C LEU A 52 16.88 -12.44 4.13
N THR A 53 17.38 -12.19 5.34
CA THR A 53 18.48 -12.98 5.92
C THR A 53 18.17 -14.47 6.03
N GLY A 54 16.89 -14.83 6.19
CA GLY A 54 16.45 -16.22 6.27
C GLY A 54 16.51 -16.97 4.93
N LEU A 55 16.64 -16.26 3.81
CA LEU A 55 16.78 -16.84 2.47
C LEU A 55 18.18 -17.43 2.24
N ASP A 56 19.18 -17.01 3.01
CA ASP A 56 20.58 -17.44 2.82
C ASP A 56 21.03 -17.26 1.36
N SER A 57 21.01 -15.99 0.92
CA SER A 57 21.32 -15.57 -0.44
C SER A 57 22.24 -14.37 -0.42
N THR A 58 23.25 -14.38 -1.28
CA THR A 58 24.13 -13.23 -1.53
C THR A 58 23.57 -12.27 -2.57
N ALA A 59 22.59 -12.69 -3.38
CA ALA A 59 21.97 -11.88 -4.42
C ALA A 59 20.68 -11.20 -3.95
N ILE A 60 19.96 -11.82 -3.02
CA ILE A 60 18.67 -11.33 -2.50
C ILE A 60 18.89 -10.66 -1.14
N THR A 61 19.38 -9.43 -1.17
CA THR A 61 19.61 -8.60 0.01
C THR A 61 18.79 -7.31 -0.07
N ALA A 62 18.64 -6.60 1.05
CA ALA A 62 17.91 -5.34 1.06
C ALA A 62 18.49 -4.35 0.03
N GLY A 63 17.63 -3.69 -0.73
CA GLY A 63 17.98 -2.75 -1.79
C GLY A 63 18.27 -3.37 -3.16
N THR A 64 18.46 -4.68 -3.28
CA THR A 64 18.70 -5.32 -4.59
C THR A 64 17.43 -5.43 -5.42
N THR A 65 17.60 -5.51 -6.74
CA THR A 65 16.50 -5.47 -7.70
C THR A 65 15.65 -6.74 -7.65
N VAL A 66 14.33 -6.55 -7.71
CA VAL A 66 13.32 -7.59 -7.83
C VAL A 66 13.12 -7.90 -9.31
N THR A 67 13.16 -9.18 -9.70
CA THR A 67 12.88 -9.62 -11.08
C THR A 67 11.54 -10.34 -11.18
N GLN A 68 11.08 -10.56 -12.40
CA GLN A 68 9.86 -11.32 -12.68
C GLN A 68 9.93 -12.74 -12.13
N GLU A 69 11.07 -13.39 -12.31
CA GLU A 69 11.35 -14.76 -11.89
C GLU A 69 11.29 -14.87 -10.37
N HIS A 70 11.88 -13.90 -9.67
CA HIS A 70 11.82 -13.83 -8.21
C HIS A 70 10.38 -13.74 -7.72
N MET A 71 9.57 -12.89 -8.36
CA MET A 71 8.17 -12.69 -8.01
C MET A 71 7.34 -13.96 -8.27
N ALA A 72 7.57 -14.60 -9.40
CA ALA A 72 6.93 -15.87 -9.76
C ALA A 72 7.26 -16.98 -8.77
N ALA A 73 8.52 -17.09 -8.36
CA ALA A 73 8.96 -18.11 -7.40
C ALA A 73 8.33 -17.87 -6.01
N LEU A 74 8.49 -16.68 -5.44
CA LEU A 74 8.08 -16.39 -4.07
C LEU A 74 6.56 -16.23 -3.90
N TYR A 75 5.95 -15.40 -4.73
CA TYR A 75 4.52 -15.08 -4.61
C TYR A 75 3.65 -16.03 -5.44
N GLY A 76 4.14 -16.51 -6.57
CA GLY A 76 3.40 -17.49 -7.38
C GLY A 76 3.36 -18.87 -6.72
N GLU A 77 4.52 -19.38 -6.31
CA GLU A 77 4.68 -20.79 -5.92
C GLU A 77 5.15 -21.00 -4.47
N GLY A 78 5.59 -19.94 -3.78
CA GLY A 78 6.02 -20.03 -2.40
C GLY A 78 7.39 -20.67 -2.24
N LEU A 79 8.25 -20.49 -3.25
CA LEU A 79 9.62 -20.98 -3.32
C LEU A 79 10.61 -19.85 -3.03
N HIS A 80 11.87 -20.22 -2.87
CA HIS A 80 12.99 -19.30 -2.79
C HIS A 80 13.02 -18.39 -4.03
N PRO A 81 13.27 -17.08 -3.93
CA PRO A 81 13.31 -16.17 -5.09
C PRO A 81 14.26 -16.64 -6.21
N GLU A 82 15.41 -17.23 -5.83
CA GLU A 82 16.39 -17.86 -6.73
C GLU A 82 16.07 -19.33 -7.07
N ALA A 83 14.81 -19.77 -7.01
CA ALA A 83 14.47 -21.18 -7.21
C ALA A 83 14.99 -21.74 -8.54
N ASP A 84 14.80 -21.02 -9.64
CA ASP A 84 15.19 -21.51 -10.97
C ASP A 84 16.70 -21.67 -11.13
N SER A 85 17.49 -20.71 -10.65
CA SER A 85 18.96 -20.80 -10.73
C SER A 85 19.51 -21.88 -9.80
N ARG A 86 18.95 -22.04 -8.59
CA ARG A 86 19.34 -23.11 -7.66
C ARG A 86 19.03 -24.48 -8.25
N ILE A 87 17.85 -24.65 -8.87
CA ILE A 87 17.46 -25.90 -9.54
C ILE A 87 18.37 -26.19 -10.74
N ALA A 88 18.68 -25.18 -11.55
CA ALA A 88 19.63 -25.33 -12.66
C ALA A 88 21.03 -25.78 -12.18
N ASN A 89 21.40 -25.43 -10.94
CA ASN A 89 22.62 -25.85 -10.28
C ASN A 89 22.49 -27.15 -9.48
N GLY A 90 21.42 -27.93 -9.69
CA GLY A 90 21.24 -29.26 -9.12
C GLY A 90 20.43 -29.34 -7.82
N ALA A 91 19.87 -28.23 -7.33
CA ALA A 91 18.95 -28.27 -6.20
C ALA A 91 17.61 -28.93 -6.61
N SER A 92 17.00 -29.66 -5.68
CA SER A 92 15.65 -30.17 -5.86
C SER A 92 14.60 -29.10 -5.55
N ILE A 93 13.34 -29.34 -5.97
CA ILE A 93 12.20 -28.50 -5.58
C ILE A 93 12.06 -28.41 -4.05
N ALA A 94 12.40 -29.47 -3.31
CA ALA A 94 12.32 -29.49 -1.86
C ALA A 94 13.34 -28.54 -1.22
N ASP A 95 14.54 -28.42 -1.80
CA ASP A 95 15.61 -27.55 -1.29
C ASP A 95 15.27 -26.06 -1.43
N VAL A 96 14.44 -25.71 -2.41
CA VAL A 96 14.01 -24.33 -2.66
C VAL A 96 12.61 -24.03 -2.12
N GLN A 97 11.96 -24.97 -1.43
CA GLN A 97 10.60 -24.79 -0.93
C GLN A 97 10.58 -24.04 0.41
N LEU A 98 9.86 -22.91 0.46
CA LEU A 98 9.68 -22.15 1.71
C LEU A 98 8.46 -22.67 2.48
N GLY A 99 8.67 -23.72 3.27
CA GLY A 99 7.64 -24.31 4.12
C GLY A 99 6.60 -25.11 3.31
N ARG A 100 5.32 -25.07 3.67
CA ARG A 100 4.29 -25.79 2.90
C ARG A 100 3.98 -25.07 1.59
N ALA A 101 3.81 -25.80 0.49
CA ALA A 101 3.27 -25.23 -0.75
C ALA A 101 1.94 -24.51 -0.52
N TYR A 102 1.64 -23.50 -1.33
CA TYR A 102 0.36 -22.80 -1.24
C TYR A 102 -0.80 -23.79 -1.46
N PRO A 103 -1.86 -23.74 -0.63
CA PRO A 103 -2.97 -24.67 -0.77
C PRO A 103 -3.70 -24.47 -2.10
N PHE A 104 -4.01 -25.56 -2.77
CA PHE A 104 -4.77 -25.56 -4.01
C PHE A 104 -6.24 -25.83 -3.72
N TYR A 105 -7.14 -25.07 -4.37
CA TYR A 105 -8.57 -25.24 -4.25
C TYR A 105 -9.16 -25.38 -5.66
N SER A 106 -9.85 -26.49 -5.92
CA SER A 106 -10.51 -26.69 -7.21
C SER A 106 -11.98 -26.28 -7.22
N GLY A 107 -12.60 -26.07 -6.05
CA GLY A 107 -14.04 -25.80 -5.91
C GLY A 107 -14.94 -26.84 -6.59
N GLY A 108 -14.45 -28.07 -6.76
CA GLY A 108 -15.16 -29.11 -7.50
C GLY A 108 -14.93 -29.11 -9.02
N HIS A 109 -14.36 -28.06 -9.60
CA HIS A 109 -14.04 -28.01 -11.04
C HIS A 109 -12.98 -29.08 -11.39
N GLN A 110 -13.36 -30.02 -12.24
CA GLN A 110 -12.51 -31.14 -12.65
C GLN A 110 -11.32 -30.65 -13.48
N VAL A 111 -11.54 -29.71 -14.39
CA VAL A 111 -10.47 -29.06 -15.16
C VAL A 111 -9.35 -28.53 -14.27
N LEU A 112 -9.67 -27.86 -13.16
CA LEU A 112 -8.65 -27.30 -12.27
C LEU A 112 -7.83 -28.40 -11.58
N LYS A 113 -8.46 -29.52 -11.19
CA LYS A 113 -7.74 -30.66 -10.58
C LYS A 113 -6.76 -31.31 -11.57
N GLU A 114 -7.19 -31.49 -12.81
CA GLU A 114 -6.37 -32.05 -13.87
C GLU A 114 -5.21 -31.11 -14.21
N LEU A 115 -5.46 -29.80 -14.32
CA LEU A 115 -4.41 -28.79 -14.49
C LEU A 115 -3.36 -28.86 -13.38
N SER A 116 -3.79 -28.89 -12.12
CA SER A 116 -2.86 -29.02 -10.99
C SER A 116 -2.04 -30.31 -11.06
N THR A 117 -2.64 -31.40 -11.55
CA THR A 117 -1.96 -32.69 -11.72
C THR A 117 -0.94 -32.64 -12.84
N MET A 118 -1.30 -32.09 -14.00
CA MET A 118 -0.40 -31.94 -15.14
C MET A 118 0.78 -31.02 -14.81
N GLU A 119 0.57 -29.91 -14.11
CA GLU A 119 1.66 -29.05 -13.66
C GLU A 119 2.58 -29.76 -12.65
N LYS A 120 2.04 -30.61 -11.77
CA LYS A 120 2.85 -31.43 -10.84
C LYS A 120 3.69 -32.46 -11.61
N GLN A 121 3.10 -33.15 -12.58
CA GLN A 121 3.81 -34.10 -13.43
C GLN A 121 4.92 -33.40 -14.23
N PHE A 122 4.63 -32.23 -14.80
CA PHE A 122 5.64 -31.42 -15.48
C PHE A 122 6.83 -31.15 -14.56
N ARG A 123 6.59 -30.65 -13.35
CA ARG A 123 7.67 -30.38 -12.38
C ARG A 123 8.47 -31.62 -12.02
N TYR A 124 7.80 -32.77 -11.87
CA TYR A 124 8.47 -34.04 -11.58
C TYR A 124 9.39 -34.49 -12.72
N HIS A 125 8.90 -34.46 -13.96
CA HIS A 125 9.66 -34.95 -15.12
C HIS A 125 10.73 -33.98 -15.60
N ALA A 126 10.42 -32.68 -15.62
CA ALA A 126 11.33 -31.64 -16.08
C ALA A 126 12.33 -31.21 -15.00
N GLY A 127 12.08 -31.54 -13.73
CA GLY A 127 12.88 -31.09 -12.59
C GLY A 127 12.83 -29.58 -12.33
N ARG A 128 12.02 -28.82 -13.08
CA ARG A 128 11.91 -27.36 -13.02
C ARG A 128 10.47 -26.89 -13.10
N ARG A 129 10.26 -25.60 -12.88
CA ARG A 129 8.95 -24.96 -13.04
C ARG A 129 8.61 -24.79 -14.53
N PRO A 130 7.33 -24.88 -14.92
CA PRO A 130 6.91 -24.56 -16.27
C PRO A 130 7.03 -23.06 -16.52
N THR A 131 7.49 -22.71 -17.72
CA THR A 131 7.43 -21.33 -18.23
C THR A 131 5.98 -20.88 -18.44
N GLU A 132 5.76 -19.59 -18.66
CA GLU A 132 4.42 -19.07 -18.97
C GLU A 132 3.82 -19.73 -20.21
N GLN A 133 4.61 -19.88 -21.27
CA GLN A 133 4.16 -20.53 -22.50
C GLN A 133 3.78 -21.99 -22.26
N GLU A 134 4.61 -22.74 -21.52
CA GLU A 134 4.31 -24.13 -21.16
C GLU A 134 3.05 -24.25 -20.29
N ARG A 135 2.85 -23.32 -19.34
CA ARG A 135 1.61 -23.26 -18.55
C ARG A 135 0.38 -23.02 -19.42
N ASN A 136 0.48 -22.11 -20.39
CA ASN A 136 -0.63 -21.82 -21.31
C ASN A 136 -0.92 -23.02 -22.21
N THR A 137 0.09 -23.73 -22.69
CA THR A 137 -0.07 -24.97 -23.46
C THR A 137 -0.75 -26.05 -22.62
N ILE A 138 -0.24 -26.34 -21.41
CA ILE A 138 -0.86 -27.29 -20.48
C ILE A 138 -2.32 -26.90 -20.21
N ALA A 139 -2.58 -25.60 -20.01
CA ALA A 139 -3.91 -25.08 -19.73
C ALA A 139 -4.88 -25.35 -20.88
N VAL A 140 -4.49 -25.02 -22.11
CA VAL A 140 -5.31 -25.21 -23.31
C VAL A 140 -5.54 -26.70 -23.58
N ASP A 141 -4.49 -27.52 -23.49
CA ASP A 141 -4.56 -28.95 -23.82
C ASP A 141 -5.50 -29.70 -22.87
N VAL A 142 -5.42 -29.42 -21.57
CA VAL A 142 -6.33 -30.01 -20.57
C VAL A 142 -7.73 -29.43 -20.74
N ALA A 143 -7.86 -28.11 -20.80
CA ALA A 143 -9.16 -27.46 -20.71
C ALA A 143 -10.01 -27.59 -21.96
N ARG A 144 -9.45 -27.85 -23.15
CA ARG A 144 -10.20 -27.92 -24.41
C ARG A 144 -11.35 -28.92 -24.35
N LYS A 145 -11.10 -30.12 -23.80
CA LYS A 145 -12.14 -31.14 -23.65
C LYS A 145 -13.21 -30.68 -22.66
N HIS A 146 -12.82 -30.24 -21.46
CA HIS A 146 -13.76 -29.76 -20.44
C HIS A 146 -14.60 -28.58 -20.92
N TYR A 147 -14.00 -27.67 -21.69
CA TYR A 147 -14.69 -26.54 -22.30
C TYR A 147 -15.75 -27.00 -23.29
N SER A 148 -15.39 -27.92 -24.20
CA SER A 148 -16.33 -28.47 -25.19
C SER A 148 -17.47 -29.23 -24.52
N ASP A 149 -17.17 -30.02 -23.48
CA ASP A 149 -18.15 -30.81 -22.75
C ASP A 149 -19.13 -29.91 -21.95
N GLU A 150 -18.66 -28.79 -21.39
CA GLU A 150 -19.49 -27.86 -20.61
C GLU A 150 -20.29 -26.89 -21.49
N THR A 151 -19.70 -26.37 -22.57
CA THR A 151 -20.31 -25.32 -23.40
C THR A 151 -21.02 -25.83 -24.64
N GLY A 152 -20.75 -27.08 -25.05
CA GLY A 152 -21.18 -27.64 -26.33
C GLY A 152 -20.42 -27.07 -27.54
N TYR A 153 -19.42 -26.20 -27.34
CA TYR A 153 -18.66 -25.56 -28.41
C TYR A 153 -17.24 -26.12 -28.52
N SER A 154 -16.94 -26.81 -29.62
CA SER A 154 -15.67 -27.53 -29.82
C SER A 154 -14.57 -26.72 -30.50
N ASN A 155 -14.92 -25.64 -31.21
CA ASN A 155 -13.99 -24.85 -32.04
C ASN A 155 -13.44 -23.59 -31.34
N ALA A 156 -13.39 -23.59 -30.01
CA ALA A 156 -12.85 -22.46 -29.25
C ALA A 156 -11.36 -22.22 -29.51
N THR A 157 -11.03 -20.93 -29.62
CA THR A 157 -9.64 -20.47 -29.70
C THR A 157 -8.92 -20.69 -28.36
N PRO A 158 -7.59 -20.80 -28.35
CA PRO A 158 -6.81 -20.88 -27.11
C PRO A 158 -7.11 -19.73 -26.12
N LYS A 159 -7.36 -18.52 -26.64
CA LYS A 159 -7.68 -17.34 -25.83
C LYS A 159 -9.01 -17.49 -25.08
N GLU A 160 -10.04 -18.00 -25.75
CA GLU A 160 -11.35 -18.25 -25.12
C GLU A 160 -11.26 -19.34 -24.06
N ILE A 161 -10.52 -20.43 -24.34
CA ILE A 161 -10.30 -21.51 -23.37
C ILE A 161 -9.58 -20.99 -22.13
N LEU A 162 -8.51 -20.19 -22.30
CA LEU A 162 -7.78 -19.60 -21.18
C LEU A 162 -8.66 -18.62 -20.38
N ALA A 163 -9.48 -17.82 -21.05
CA ALA A 163 -10.43 -16.93 -20.38
C ALA A 163 -11.43 -17.70 -19.52
N TRP A 164 -11.98 -18.79 -20.04
CA TRP A 164 -12.89 -19.68 -19.31
C TRP A 164 -12.20 -20.37 -18.12
N VAL A 165 -10.97 -20.87 -18.30
CA VAL A 165 -10.18 -21.44 -17.18
C VAL A 165 -9.98 -20.38 -16.08
N ASN A 166 -9.67 -19.15 -16.45
CA ASN A 166 -9.48 -18.05 -15.51
C ASN A 166 -10.79 -17.70 -14.79
N GLU A 167 -11.93 -17.77 -15.46
CA GLU A 167 -13.25 -17.63 -14.81
C GLU A 167 -13.45 -18.71 -13.74
N LYS A 168 -13.16 -19.99 -14.06
CA LYS A 168 -13.23 -21.09 -13.07
C LYS A 168 -12.24 -20.90 -11.92
N LYS A 169 -11.05 -20.38 -12.16
CA LYS A 169 -10.10 -20.05 -11.07
C LYS A 169 -10.64 -18.91 -10.20
N ASN A 170 -11.26 -17.90 -10.79
CA ASN A 170 -11.79 -16.74 -10.07
C ASN A 170 -13.05 -17.08 -9.26
N SER A 171 -13.78 -18.15 -9.61
CA SER A 171 -14.95 -18.61 -8.85
C SER A 171 -14.60 -19.40 -7.58
N VAL A 172 -13.33 -19.79 -7.40
CA VAL A 172 -12.89 -20.60 -6.25
C VAL A 172 -11.99 -19.81 -5.32
N ARG A 173 -11.97 -20.23 -4.04
CA ARG A 173 -11.07 -19.65 -3.04
C ARG A 173 -9.62 -19.78 -3.52
N GLN A 174 -8.84 -18.71 -3.40
CA GLN A 174 -7.42 -18.73 -3.72
C GLN A 174 -6.57 -18.71 -2.44
N ALA A 175 -5.37 -19.29 -2.51
CA ALA A 175 -4.39 -19.21 -1.43
C ALA A 175 -3.83 -17.81 -1.31
N THR A 176 -3.56 -17.34 -0.09
CA THR A 176 -2.86 -16.08 0.14
C THR A 176 -1.36 -16.25 -0.12
N ALA A 177 -0.85 -15.51 -1.10
CA ALA A 177 0.57 -15.40 -1.44
C ALA A 177 1.28 -14.28 -0.68
N GLY A 178 0.55 -13.23 -0.32
CA GLY A 178 1.14 -12.06 0.33
C GLY A 178 0.11 -10.99 0.68
N PHE A 179 0.63 -9.84 1.08
CA PHE A 179 -0.15 -8.66 1.42
C PHE A 179 0.47 -7.45 0.74
N ASP A 180 -0.29 -6.78 -0.11
CA ASP A 180 0.12 -5.52 -0.73
C ASP A 180 -0.23 -4.37 0.22
N LEU A 181 0.81 -3.71 0.72
CA LEU A 181 0.72 -2.50 1.53
C LEU A 181 1.04 -1.31 0.64
N THR A 182 0.02 -0.57 0.20
CA THR A 182 0.20 0.61 -0.66
C THR A 182 0.23 1.87 0.18
N PHE A 183 1.33 2.61 0.10
CA PHE A 183 1.53 3.89 0.79
C PHE A 183 1.43 5.03 -0.20
N SER A 184 0.50 5.96 0.04
CA SER A 184 0.36 7.21 -0.73
C SER A 184 0.34 8.36 0.26
N PRO A 185 1.11 9.44 0.10
CA PRO A 185 1.04 10.61 0.96
C PRO A 185 -0.28 11.37 0.77
N ALA A 186 -0.48 12.43 1.55
CA ALA A 186 -1.62 13.33 1.36
C ALA A 186 -1.58 13.96 -0.04
N LYS A 187 -2.73 14.29 -0.63
CA LYS A 187 -2.75 14.72 -2.03
C LYS A 187 -2.02 16.05 -2.22
N SER A 188 -2.06 16.95 -1.24
CA SER A 188 -1.26 18.19 -1.23
C SER A 188 0.25 17.92 -1.32
N ILE A 189 0.76 16.87 -0.67
CA ILE A 189 2.17 16.45 -0.79
C ILE A 189 2.45 15.98 -2.21
N SER A 190 1.58 15.18 -2.83
CA SER A 190 1.74 14.78 -4.23
C SER A 190 1.68 15.96 -5.20
N VAL A 191 0.84 16.98 -4.92
CA VAL A 191 0.78 18.22 -5.71
C VAL A 191 2.09 19.01 -5.59
N LEU A 192 2.62 19.19 -4.37
CA LEU A 192 3.91 19.85 -4.16
C LEU A 192 5.05 19.07 -4.81
N TRP A 193 5.07 17.74 -4.68
CA TRP A 193 6.06 16.89 -5.34
C TRP A 193 6.03 17.01 -6.87
N ALA A 194 4.84 17.17 -7.45
CA ALA A 194 4.66 17.30 -8.89
C ALA A 194 5.12 18.66 -9.42
N LEU A 195 4.70 19.74 -8.75
CA LEU A 195 4.85 21.13 -9.21
C LEU A 195 6.05 21.86 -8.63
N GLY A 196 6.56 21.42 -7.47
CA GLY A 196 7.73 21.94 -6.78
C GLY A 196 8.99 21.88 -7.63
N ASP A 197 10.06 22.56 -7.20
CA ASP A 197 11.35 22.43 -7.85
C ASP A 197 11.97 21.02 -7.67
N GLU A 198 13.13 20.81 -8.30
CA GLU A 198 13.81 19.52 -8.29
C GLU A 198 14.34 19.10 -6.92
N GLU A 199 14.74 20.07 -6.08
CA GLU A 199 15.21 19.82 -4.73
C GLU A 199 14.05 19.37 -3.82
N THR A 200 12.96 20.14 -3.83
CA THR A 200 11.71 19.83 -3.11
C THR A 200 11.19 18.45 -3.49
N ARG A 201 11.15 18.13 -4.79
CA ARG A 201 10.74 16.80 -5.27
C ARG A 201 11.59 15.69 -4.67
N LYS A 202 12.92 15.81 -4.76
CA LYS A 202 13.86 14.80 -4.24
C LYS A 202 13.74 14.63 -2.74
N THR A 203 13.57 15.73 -2.00
CA THR A 203 13.33 15.69 -0.55
C THR A 203 12.05 14.95 -0.22
N ILE A 204 10.94 15.22 -0.93
CA ILE A 204 9.68 14.49 -0.71
C ILE A 204 9.83 13.01 -1.03
N GLU A 205 10.53 12.64 -2.11
CA GLU A 205 10.78 11.23 -2.46
C GLU A 205 11.61 10.50 -1.40
N ALA A 206 12.68 11.15 -0.91
CA ALA A 206 13.52 10.60 0.15
C ALA A 206 12.70 10.38 1.43
N VAL A 207 11.99 11.42 1.89
CA VAL A 207 11.14 11.35 3.09
C VAL A 207 10.04 10.30 2.95
N HIS A 208 9.40 10.19 1.78
CA HIS A 208 8.41 9.16 1.48
C HIS A 208 9.00 7.75 1.63
N ASN A 209 10.14 7.49 1.00
CA ASN A 209 10.80 6.18 1.07
C ASN A 209 11.24 5.80 2.50
N GLU A 210 11.73 6.78 3.27
CA GLU A 210 12.08 6.59 4.68
C GLU A 210 10.85 6.29 5.54
N CYS A 211 9.75 7.02 5.33
CA CYS A 211 8.50 6.80 6.07
C CYS A 211 7.88 5.44 5.75
N VAL A 212 7.94 5.00 4.49
CA VAL A 212 7.53 3.65 4.08
C VAL A 212 8.37 2.61 4.83
N SER A 213 9.69 2.74 4.79
CA SER A 213 10.63 1.80 5.44
C SER A 213 10.42 1.74 6.95
N ALA A 214 10.32 2.89 7.61
CA ALA A 214 10.06 2.97 9.05
C ALA A 214 8.70 2.34 9.43
N CYS A 215 7.67 2.51 8.61
CA CYS A 215 6.37 1.89 8.85
C CYS A 215 6.40 0.36 8.65
N LEU A 216 7.16 -0.13 7.66
CA LEU A 216 7.39 -1.57 7.49
C LEU A 216 8.13 -2.16 8.69
N ASP A 217 9.17 -1.49 9.20
CA ASP A 217 9.89 -1.93 10.39
C ASP A 217 8.98 -1.93 11.62
N TRP A 218 8.17 -0.89 11.79
CA TRP A 218 7.18 -0.84 12.86
C TRP A 218 6.17 -2.00 12.77
N LEU A 219 5.67 -2.32 11.58
CA LEU A 219 4.77 -3.47 11.35
C LEU A 219 5.47 -4.81 11.62
N ASP A 220 6.74 -4.95 11.22
CA ASP A 220 7.57 -6.12 11.49
C ASP A 220 7.65 -6.41 13.00
N GLU A 221 7.79 -5.36 13.80
CA GLU A 221 7.93 -5.46 15.25
C GLU A 221 6.60 -5.70 15.95
N THR A 222 5.57 -4.95 15.55
CA THR A 222 4.31 -4.85 16.31
C THR A 222 3.24 -5.82 15.82
N ALA A 223 3.18 -6.11 14.52
CA ALA A 223 2.04 -6.76 13.88
C ALA A 223 2.39 -8.08 13.17
N LEU A 224 3.63 -8.27 12.74
CA LEU A 224 4.04 -9.45 11.99
C LEU A 224 4.17 -10.67 12.92
N ARG A 225 3.24 -11.62 12.76
CA ARG A 225 3.19 -12.83 13.58
C ARG A 225 3.07 -14.06 12.70
N THR A 226 3.49 -15.20 13.23
CA THR A 226 3.21 -16.52 12.68
C THR A 226 2.74 -17.45 13.80
N ARG A 227 2.17 -18.61 13.44
CA ARG A 227 1.72 -19.62 14.39
C ARG A 227 2.83 -20.65 14.59
N CYS A 228 3.40 -20.69 15.78
CA CYS A 228 4.39 -21.68 16.18
C CYS A 228 3.82 -22.58 17.28
N GLU A 229 4.22 -23.84 17.30
CA GLU A 229 3.99 -24.70 18.45
C GLU A 229 5.13 -24.52 19.44
N VAL A 230 4.80 -24.18 20.68
CA VAL A 230 5.74 -23.97 21.78
C VAL A 230 5.24 -24.81 22.95
N ASN A 231 6.01 -25.84 23.31
CA ASN A 231 5.67 -26.83 24.35
C ASN A 231 4.27 -27.45 24.16
N GLY A 232 3.95 -27.89 22.93
CA GLY A 232 2.66 -28.49 22.59
C GLY A 232 1.50 -27.51 22.42
N VAL A 233 1.71 -26.20 22.65
CA VAL A 233 0.67 -25.17 22.53
C VAL A 233 0.94 -24.27 21.33
N LYS A 234 -0.06 -24.08 20.46
CA LYS A 234 0.02 -23.13 19.33
C LYS A 234 -0.05 -21.70 19.85
N LYS A 235 1.02 -20.92 19.66
CA LYS A 235 1.13 -19.52 20.06
C LYS A 235 1.39 -18.61 18.86
N LEU A 236 0.87 -17.39 18.93
CA LEU A 236 1.27 -16.31 18.03
C LEU A 236 2.66 -15.84 18.44
N THR A 237 3.60 -15.93 17.50
CA THR A 237 5.01 -15.69 17.75
C THR A 237 5.54 -14.69 16.74
N ARG A 238 6.45 -13.81 17.17
CA ARG A 238 7.17 -12.90 16.28
C ARG A 238 8.01 -13.71 15.28
N THR A 239 8.09 -13.24 14.05
CA THR A 239 8.91 -13.86 13.00
C THR A 239 10.36 -13.35 13.09
N ARG A 240 11.26 -13.88 12.25
CA ARG A 240 12.61 -13.33 12.06
C ARG A 240 12.65 -12.10 11.14
N GLY A 241 11.49 -11.63 10.70
CA GLY A 241 11.35 -10.47 9.83
C GLY A 241 10.44 -10.73 8.64
N LEU A 242 9.90 -9.65 8.05
CA LEU A 242 9.21 -9.66 6.77
C LEU A 242 10.20 -9.71 5.60
N ILE A 243 9.68 -10.18 4.47
CA ILE A 243 10.29 -10.07 3.15
C ILE A 243 9.29 -9.26 2.32
N ALA A 244 9.73 -8.15 1.75
CA ALA A 244 8.88 -7.31 0.90
C ALA A 244 9.58 -6.93 -0.40
N ALA A 245 8.79 -6.79 -1.47
CA ALA A 245 9.20 -6.14 -2.70
C ALA A 245 8.53 -4.76 -2.78
N GLN A 246 9.32 -3.69 -2.89
CA GLN A 246 8.87 -2.30 -2.95
C GLN A 246 8.87 -1.80 -4.40
N PHE A 247 7.75 -1.25 -4.87
CA PHE A 247 7.58 -0.68 -6.21
C PHE A 247 7.06 0.75 -6.10
N VAL A 248 7.79 1.71 -6.66
CA VAL A 248 7.43 3.13 -6.64
C VAL A 248 6.70 3.50 -7.93
N HIS A 249 5.64 4.29 -7.80
CA HIS A 249 4.82 4.82 -8.88
C HIS A 249 4.57 6.31 -8.67
N TYR A 250 4.23 6.99 -9.77
CA TYR A 250 4.23 8.45 -9.87
C TYR A 250 2.85 9.04 -10.17
N ASP A 251 1.99 8.27 -10.82
CA ASP A 251 0.72 8.73 -11.34
C ASP A 251 -0.43 7.79 -10.96
N THR A 252 -1.62 8.36 -10.87
CA THR A 252 -2.84 7.54 -10.86
C THR A 252 -3.13 7.02 -12.26
N ARG A 253 -4.02 6.03 -12.36
CA ARG A 253 -4.59 5.62 -13.66
C ARG A 253 -5.28 6.73 -14.46
N SER A 254 -5.68 7.83 -13.81
CA SER A 254 -6.28 8.99 -14.49
C SER A 254 -5.25 10.07 -14.84
N GLY A 255 -3.95 9.76 -14.72
CA GLY A 255 -2.85 10.68 -15.00
C GLY A 255 -2.60 11.73 -13.93
N ASP A 256 -3.34 11.75 -12.81
CA ASP A 256 -3.08 12.70 -11.73
C ASP A 256 -1.76 12.39 -10.99
N PRO A 257 -1.05 13.41 -10.46
CA PRO A 257 0.12 13.18 -9.63
C PRO A 257 -0.21 12.41 -8.36
N ASP A 258 0.48 11.30 -8.15
CA ASP A 258 0.32 10.41 -7.01
C ASP A 258 1.59 9.60 -6.78
N LEU A 259 2.54 10.15 -6.02
CA LEU A 259 3.69 9.40 -5.54
C LEU A 259 3.20 8.30 -4.61
N HIS A 260 3.40 7.04 -4.95
CA HIS A 260 3.00 5.94 -4.07
C HIS A 260 3.92 4.74 -4.18
N THR A 261 3.98 3.96 -3.11
CA THR A 261 4.78 2.74 -3.05
C THR A 261 3.92 1.54 -2.71
N HIS A 262 3.93 0.54 -3.58
CA HIS A 262 3.43 -0.79 -3.26
C HIS A 262 4.52 -1.58 -2.56
N CYS A 263 4.26 -2.01 -1.33
CA CYS A 263 5.13 -2.91 -0.58
C CYS A 263 4.44 -4.26 -0.51
N LEU A 264 4.79 -5.14 -1.44
CA LEU A 264 4.28 -6.50 -1.47
C LEU A 264 5.02 -7.34 -0.43
N VAL A 265 4.36 -7.65 0.68
CA VAL A 265 4.89 -8.49 1.76
C VAL A 265 4.60 -9.96 1.47
N SER A 266 5.64 -10.79 1.49
CA SER A 266 5.52 -12.24 1.30
C SER A 266 4.75 -12.90 2.43
N ASN A 267 3.82 -13.80 2.10
CA ASN A 267 3.20 -14.65 3.10
C ASN A 267 4.17 -15.73 3.59
N LYS A 268 5.37 -15.88 3.02
CA LYS A 268 6.42 -16.77 3.52
C LYS A 268 7.33 -16.03 4.49
N VAL A 269 7.34 -16.47 5.74
CA VAL A 269 8.15 -15.90 6.82
C VAL A 269 8.83 -16.99 7.63
N GLN A 270 10.00 -16.70 8.18
CA GLN A 270 10.71 -17.63 9.04
C GLN A 270 10.31 -17.39 10.50
N GLY A 271 9.93 -18.46 11.21
CA GLY A 271 9.76 -18.42 12.67
C GLY A 271 11.11 -18.29 13.40
N PRO A 272 11.10 -18.04 14.71
CA PRO A 272 12.34 -17.93 15.50
C PRO A 272 13.15 -19.24 15.52
N ASP A 273 12.49 -20.38 15.29
CA ASP A 273 13.10 -21.70 15.15
C ASP A 273 13.69 -21.98 13.76
N GLY A 274 13.77 -20.96 12.89
CA GLY A 274 14.32 -21.11 11.54
C GLY A 274 13.38 -21.78 10.53
N LYS A 275 12.17 -22.19 10.92
CA LYS A 275 11.25 -22.88 10.00
C LYS A 275 10.36 -21.88 9.25
N TRP A 276 10.20 -22.11 7.94
CA TRP A 276 9.33 -21.34 7.06
C TRP A 276 7.84 -21.64 7.31
N ARG A 277 7.04 -20.57 7.41
CA ARG A 277 5.62 -20.59 7.74
C ARG A 277 4.86 -19.48 7.01
N SER A 278 3.54 -19.50 7.18
CA SER A 278 2.66 -18.42 6.75
C SER A 278 2.57 -17.30 7.80
N ILE A 279 2.34 -16.07 7.35
CA ILE A 279 1.96 -14.96 8.22
C ILE A 279 0.57 -15.25 8.84
N GLU A 280 0.41 -14.86 10.10
CA GLU A 280 -0.91 -14.71 10.71
C GLU A 280 -1.54 -13.40 10.21
N GLY A 281 -2.33 -13.51 9.15
CA GLY A 281 -2.82 -12.34 8.42
C GLY A 281 -3.73 -11.41 9.24
N MET A 282 -4.45 -11.92 10.25
CA MET A 282 -5.39 -11.09 11.02
C MET A 282 -4.67 -10.02 11.84
N SER A 283 -3.52 -10.34 12.41
CA SER A 283 -2.69 -9.39 13.18
C SER A 283 -2.23 -8.22 12.29
N LEU A 284 -1.79 -8.53 11.07
CA LEU A 284 -1.39 -7.53 10.08
C LEU A 284 -2.59 -6.68 9.62
N MET A 285 -3.70 -7.32 9.24
CA MET A 285 -4.91 -6.61 8.77
C MET A 285 -5.52 -5.69 9.83
N LYS A 286 -5.51 -6.09 11.11
CA LYS A 286 -5.98 -5.25 12.23
C LYS A 286 -5.11 -4.02 12.46
N SER A 287 -3.86 -4.05 12.04
CA SER A 287 -2.89 -2.97 12.23
C SER A 287 -2.95 -1.91 11.11
N ALA A 288 -3.77 -2.10 10.08
CA ALA A 288 -3.78 -1.25 8.89
C ALA A 288 -4.04 0.24 9.18
N VAL A 289 -4.98 0.56 10.08
CA VAL A 289 -5.27 1.94 10.45
C VAL A 289 -4.10 2.54 11.24
N ALA A 290 -3.55 1.80 12.20
CA ALA A 290 -2.41 2.25 12.99
C ALA A 290 -1.17 2.51 12.11
N ALA A 291 -0.87 1.61 11.18
CA ALA A 291 0.20 1.79 10.20
C ALA A 291 -0.02 3.02 9.30
N SER A 292 -1.25 3.22 8.82
CA SER A 292 -1.59 4.42 8.03
C SER A 292 -1.41 5.70 8.83
N THR A 293 -1.81 5.73 10.10
CA THR A 293 -1.63 6.90 10.98
C THR A 293 -0.16 7.14 11.27
N HIS A 294 0.60 6.07 11.53
CA HIS A 294 2.04 6.15 11.78
C HIS A 294 2.79 6.73 10.57
N TYR A 295 2.52 6.20 9.36
CA TYR A 295 3.07 6.73 8.12
C TYR A 295 2.72 8.21 7.91
N ASN A 296 1.46 8.59 8.07
CA ASN A 296 1.04 10.00 7.91
C ASN A 296 1.74 10.92 8.92
N ALA A 297 1.86 10.50 10.18
CA ALA A 297 2.52 11.29 11.21
C ALA A 297 4.01 11.50 10.92
N LEU A 298 4.71 10.43 10.48
CA LEU A 298 6.11 10.52 10.07
C LEU A 298 6.31 11.44 8.87
N MET A 299 5.44 11.34 7.85
CA MET A 299 5.48 12.23 6.68
C MET A 299 5.33 13.69 7.08
N MET A 300 4.32 14.02 7.90
CA MET A 300 4.09 15.40 8.33
C MET A 300 5.25 15.93 9.16
N GLN A 301 5.79 15.12 10.08
CA GLN A 301 6.92 15.52 10.91
C GLN A 301 8.15 15.80 10.06
N ARG A 302 8.58 14.83 9.23
CA ARG A 302 9.82 14.96 8.44
C ARG A 302 9.71 16.06 7.40
N LEU A 303 8.58 16.17 6.70
CA LEU A 303 8.40 17.26 5.74
C LEU A 303 8.31 18.63 6.42
N GLY A 304 7.77 18.70 7.64
CA GLY A 304 7.81 19.90 8.45
C GLY A 304 9.24 20.28 8.86
N ASP A 305 10.09 19.30 9.19
CA ASP A 305 11.48 19.55 9.58
C ASP A 305 12.39 19.89 8.37
N GLU A 306 12.25 19.17 7.25
CA GLU A 306 13.14 19.29 6.08
C GLU A 306 12.73 20.42 5.12
N LEU A 307 11.45 20.76 5.03
CA LEU A 307 10.92 21.74 4.07
C LEU A 307 10.16 22.91 4.72
N ASP A 308 10.14 22.99 6.06
CA ASP A 308 9.38 23.99 6.85
C ASP A 308 7.88 24.02 6.51
N LEU A 309 7.31 22.84 6.22
CA LEU A 309 5.90 22.71 5.85
C LEU A 309 5.00 22.63 7.09
N ALA A 310 3.98 23.47 7.12
CA ALA A 310 2.87 23.35 8.07
C ALA A 310 1.74 22.50 7.48
N PHE A 311 0.98 21.81 8.35
CA PHE A 311 -0.17 21.00 7.97
C PHE A 311 -1.42 21.47 8.71
N THR A 312 -2.57 21.44 8.04
CA THR A 312 -3.87 21.74 8.66
C THR A 312 -4.93 20.72 8.25
N ASN A 313 -5.96 20.56 9.08
CA ASN A 313 -7.06 19.64 8.80
C ASN A 313 -8.01 20.27 7.76
N TYR A 314 -8.21 19.56 6.64
CA TYR A 314 -9.11 19.94 5.56
C TYR A 314 -10.47 19.25 5.65
N GLU A 315 -10.64 18.26 6.54
CA GLU A 315 -11.94 17.65 6.79
C GLU A 315 -12.77 18.55 7.71
N THR A 316 -13.88 19.07 7.18
CA THR A 316 -14.78 19.99 7.88
C THR A 316 -15.89 19.28 8.64
N ASP A 317 -16.12 18.00 8.39
CA ASP A 317 -17.11 17.18 9.09
C ASP A 317 -16.52 16.67 10.42
N PRO A 318 -16.98 17.15 11.58
CA PRO A 318 -16.44 16.74 12.88
C PRO A 318 -16.72 15.26 13.21
N ALA A 319 -17.63 14.60 12.51
CA ALA A 319 -17.88 13.17 12.66
C ALA A 319 -16.86 12.30 11.91
N LYS A 320 -16.02 12.89 11.07
CA LYS A 320 -14.99 12.19 10.30
C LYS A 320 -13.60 12.37 10.91
N GLN A 321 -12.72 11.44 10.55
CA GLN A 321 -11.32 11.52 10.93
C GLN A 321 -10.66 12.70 10.20
N PRO A 322 -9.76 13.44 10.87
CA PRO A 322 -9.07 14.56 10.25
C PRO A 322 -8.26 14.10 9.04
N VAL A 323 -8.25 14.93 8.00
CA VAL A 323 -7.42 14.76 6.80
C VAL A 323 -6.46 15.94 6.76
N TRP A 324 -5.19 15.66 7.02
CA TRP A 324 -4.15 16.67 7.09
C TRP A 324 -3.55 16.90 5.70
N GLU A 325 -3.53 18.15 5.27
CA GLU A 325 -2.94 18.60 4.01
C GLU A 325 -1.98 19.77 4.28
N ILE A 326 -1.03 20.03 3.39
CA ILE A 326 -0.08 21.13 3.50
C ILE A 326 -0.83 22.46 3.53
N ALA A 327 -0.58 23.25 4.57
CA ALA A 327 -1.14 24.59 4.71
C ALA A 327 -0.58 25.49 3.60
N GLY A 328 -1.47 26.11 2.82
CA GLY A 328 -1.10 27.01 1.71
C GLY A 328 -1.43 26.44 0.33
N ILE A 329 -1.62 25.13 0.19
CA ILE A 329 -2.10 24.54 -1.07
C ILE A 329 -3.61 24.71 -1.18
N ASP A 330 -4.08 25.34 -2.26
CA ASP A 330 -5.50 25.61 -2.49
C ASP A 330 -6.30 24.28 -2.54
N PRO A 331 -7.35 24.11 -1.70
CA PRO A 331 -8.25 22.96 -1.78
C PRO A 331 -8.79 22.67 -3.19
N LYS A 332 -8.96 23.69 -4.03
CA LYS A 332 -9.37 23.54 -5.44
C LYS A 332 -8.32 22.82 -6.28
N MET A 333 -7.03 23.06 -6.02
CA MET A 333 -5.92 22.36 -6.68
C MET A 333 -5.87 20.90 -6.26
N ILE A 334 -6.06 20.62 -4.97
CA ILE A 334 -6.19 19.25 -4.45
C ILE A 334 -7.36 18.51 -5.12
N ALA A 335 -8.52 19.17 -5.22
CA ALA A 335 -9.71 18.60 -5.85
C ALA A 335 -9.52 18.36 -7.36
N HIS A 336 -8.82 19.27 -8.04
CA HIS A 336 -8.52 19.17 -9.47
C HIS A 336 -7.61 17.97 -9.78
N PHE A 337 -6.54 17.76 -9.01
CA PHE A 337 -5.66 16.60 -9.12
C PHE A 337 -6.17 15.34 -8.38
N SER A 338 -7.49 15.26 -8.18
CA SER A 338 -8.20 14.12 -7.59
C SER A 338 -9.30 13.57 -8.52
N LYS A 339 -9.04 13.58 -9.84
CA LYS A 339 -9.99 13.19 -10.91
C LYS A 339 -10.54 11.79 -10.69
N ARG A 340 -9.71 10.86 -10.21
CA ARG A 340 -10.15 9.47 -9.96
C ARG A 340 -11.33 9.40 -8.99
N ARG A 341 -11.26 10.12 -7.87
CA ARG A 341 -12.33 10.11 -6.86
C ARG A 341 -13.56 10.88 -7.36
N ALA A 342 -13.35 11.98 -8.08
CA ALA A 342 -14.43 12.74 -8.69
C ALA A 342 -15.21 11.90 -9.72
N GLY A 343 -14.50 11.19 -10.61
CA GLY A 343 -15.11 10.33 -11.65
C GLY A 343 -15.83 9.10 -11.10
N ALA A 344 -15.41 8.56 -9.96
CA ALA A 344 -16.13 7.44 -9.32
C ALA A 344 -17.39 7.88 -8.56
N ARG A 345 -17.53 9.16 -8.20
CA ARG A 345 -18.61 9.65 -7.32
C ARG A 345 -20.02 9.42 -7.88
N PRO A 346 -20.32 9.71 -9.16
CA PRO A 346 -21.65 9.45 -9.71
C PRO A 346 -22.04 7.97 -9.63
N ARG A 347 -21.10 7.08 -9.92
CA ARG A 347 -21.31 5.63 -9.80
C ARG A 347 -21.52 5.19 -8.35
N TYR A 348 -20.75 5.75 -7.42
CA TYR A 348 -20.95 5.49 -5.98
C TYR A 348 -22.34 5.93 -5.51
N GLU A 349 -22.83 7.08 -5.95
CA GLU A 349 -24.16 7.58 -5.58
C GLU A 349 -25.28 6.68 -6.11
N GLN A 350 -25.16 6.18 -7.35
CA GLN A 350 -26.07 5.17 -7.90
C GLN A 350 -26.06 3.88 -7.06
N LEU A 351 -24.87 3.37 -6.72
CA LEU A 351 -24.73 2.17 -5.89
C LEU A 351 -25.31 2.38 -4.48
N ARG A 352 -25.17 3.59 -3.93
CA ARG A 352 -25.73 3.97 -2.62
C ARG A 352 -27.26 4.03 -2.66
N GLU A 353 -27.84 4.55 -3.73
CA GLU A 353 -29.29 4.59 -3.96
C GLU A 353 -29.85 3.18 -4.10
N ALA A 354 -29.24 2.34 -4.94
CA ALA A 354 -29.62 0.94 -5.10
C ALA A 354 -29.55 0.19 -3.76
N TYR A 355 -28.48 0.38 -2.98
CA TYR A 355 -28.37 -0.21 -1.65
C TYR A 355 -29.53 0.19 -0.74
N ARG A 356 -29.92 1.48 -0.75
CA ARG A 356 -31.06 2.00 0.02
C ARG A 356 -32.37 1.36 -0.41
N GLN A 357 -32.62 1.23 -1.71
CA GLN A 357 -33.83 0.61 -2.25
C GLN A 357 -33.92 -0.87 -1.86
N THR A 358 -32.82 -1.62 -1.93
CA THR A 358 -32.80 -3.04 -1.60
C THR A 358 -32.87 -3.31 -0.08
N HIS A 359 -32.27 -2.46 0.76
CA HIS A 359 -32.11 -2.73 2.19
C HIS A 359 -32.95 -1.83 3.11
N GLY A 360 -33.67 -0.84 2.57
CA GLY A 360 -34.48 0.11 3.32
C GLY A 360 -33.68 1.07 4.23
N ARG A 361 -32.36 1.15 4.09
CA ARG A 361 -31.49 1.97 4.96
C ARG A 361 -30.24 2.49 4.24
N THR A 362 -29.70 3.59 4.74
CA THR A 362 -28.40 4.12 4.31
C THR A 362 -27.28 3.13 4.65
N PRO A 363 -26.30 2.91 3.75
CA PRO A 363 -25.18 2.02 4.05
C PRO A 363 -24.35 2.57 5.21
N GLY A 364 -24.05 1.70 6.18
CA GLY A 364 -23.06 1.98 7.23
C GLY A 364 -21.63 1.98 6.68
N LEU A 365 -20.65 2.37 7.50
CA LEU A 365 -19.26 2.62 7.07
C LEU A 365 -18.64 1.49 6.23
N ARG A 366 -18.82 0.22 6.63
CA ARG A 366 -18.27 -0.94 5.92
C ARG A 366 -18.90 -1.14 4.54
N ALA A 367 -20.23 -0.96 4.44
CA ALA A 367 -20.93 -1.07 3.17
C ALA A 367 -20.52 0.09 2.25
N SER A 368 -20.48 1.33 2.76
CA SER A 368 -20.05 2.50 1.99
C SER A 368 -18.64 2.34 1.42
N ARG A 369 -17.69 1.78 2.18
CA ARG A 369 -16.33 1.47 1.67
C ARG A 369 -16.36 0.46 0.51
N LYS A 370 -17.18 -0.59 0.59
CA LYS A 370 -17.34 -1.57 -0.50
C LYS A 370 -17.97 -0.94 -1.75
N LEU A 371 -19.02 -0.14 -1.58
CA LEU A 371 -19.65 0.55 -2.71
C LEU A 371 -18.69 1.55 -3.37
N TRP A 372 -17.88 2.26 -2.59
CA TRP A 372 -16.81 3.10 -3.12
C TRP A 372 -15.78 2.30 -3.90
N GLN A 373 -15.31 1.18 -3.35
CA GLN A 373 -14.37 0.30 -4.05
C GLN A 373 -14.97 -0.20 -5.36
N GLN A 374 -16.23 -0.62 -5.37
CA GLN A 374 -16.93 -1.03 -6.58
C GLN A 374 -17.04 0.11 -7.60
N ALA A 375 -17.44 1.31 -7.18
CA ALA A 375 -17.49 2.47 -8.07
C ALA A 375 -16.13 2.79 -8.71
N VAL A 376 -15.04 2.63 -7.95
CA VAL A 376 -13.66 2.80 -8.43
C VAL A 376 -13.22 1.65 -9.37
N LEU A 377 -13.84 0.48 -9.30
CA LEU A 377 -13.57 -0.58 -10.27
C LEU A 377 -14.41 -0.41 -11.55
N ASP A 378 -15.69 -0.07 -11.40
CA ASP A 378 -16.64 0.12 -12.50
C ASP A 378 -16.26 1.30 -13.41
N THR A 379 -15.70 2.37 -12.85
CA THR A 379 -15.31 3.58 -13.60
C THR A 379 -13.83 3.62 -13.98
N ARG A 380 -13.15 2.47 -13.92
CA ARG A 380 -11.70 2.38 -14.10
C ARG A 380 -11.36 2.47 -15.60
N PRO A 381 -10.64 3.51 -16.07
CA PRO A 381 -10.20 3.56 -17.46
C PRO A 381 -9.07 2.55 -17.71
N SER A 382 -8.88 2.18 -18.98
CA SER A 382 -7.62 1.60 -19.46
C SER A 382 -6.49 2.61 -19.24
N LYS A 383 -5.31 2.16 -18.84
CA LYS A 383 -4.16 3.05 -18.68
C LYS A 383 -3.54 3.30 -20.05
N ASP A 384 -3.22 4.55 -20.35
CA ASP A 384 -2.45 4.92 -21.54
C ASP A 384 -1.00 4.39 -21.45
N THR A 385 -0.23 4.60 -22.52
CA THR A 385 1.17 4.18 -22.59
C THR A 385 2.00 4.78 -21.45
N ALA A 386 3.01 4.03 -21.01
CA ALA A 386 4.01 4.45 -20.05
C ALA A 386 4.61 5.82 -20.42
N GLN A 387 4.59 6.79 -19.49
CA GLN A 387 5.21 8.11 -19.65
C GLN A 387 6.36 8.29 -18.66
N SER A 388 7.38 9.06 -19.05
CA SER A 388 8.46 9.45 -18.16
C SER A 388 7.97 10.41 -17.07
N LEU A 389 8.60 10.39 -15.88
CA LEU A 389 8.31 11.35 -14.82
C LEU A 389 8.45 12.80 -15.29
N GLU A 390 9.45 13.10 -16.12
CA GLU A 390 9.64 14.42 -16.68
C GLU A 390 8.45 14.88 -17.54
N SER A 391 7.95 14.00 -18.43
CA SER A 391 6.79 14.28 -19.28
C SER A 391 5.52 14.48 -18.45
N LEU A 392 5.32 13.63 -17.42
CA LEU A 392 4.22 13.77 -16.47
C LEU A 392 4.25 15.14 -15.77
N ARG A 393 5.42 15.56 -15.28
CA ARG A 393 5.57 16.85 -14.61
C ARG A 393 5.33 18.03 -15.53
N GLN A 394 5.83 18.00 -16.77
CA GLN A 394 5.52 19.03 -17.76
C GLN A 394 4.02 19.15 -18.01
N THR A 395 3.33 18.00 -18.09
CA THR A 395 1.87 17.94 -18.24
C THR A 395 1.15 18.56 -17.03
N TRP A 396 1.54 18.19 -15.81
CA TRP A 396 0.93 18.72 -14.58
C TRP A 396 1.19 20.21 -14.39
N GLN A 397 2.38 20.70 -14.72
CA GLN A 397 2.70 22.13 -14.69
C GLN A 397 1.87 22.93 -15.70
N ALA A 398 1.74 22.43 -16.93
CA ALA A 398 0.90 23.05 -17.95
C ALA A 398 -0.58 23.08 -17.52
N GLU A 399 -1.09 21.97 -17.00
CA GLU A 399 -2.45 21.86 -16.46
C GLU A 399 -2.65 22.85 -15.29
N ALA A 400 -1.73 22.90 -14.32
CA ALA A 400 -1.82 23.82 -13.20
C ALA A 400 -1.84 25.30 -13.65
N ARG A 401 -0.95 25.67 -14.59
CA ARG A 401 -0.90 27.05 -15.14
C ARG A 401 -2.17 27.41 -15.89
N GLN A 402 -2.75 26.47 -16.64
CA GLN A 402 -3.99 26.69 -17.37
C GLN A 402 -5.18 26.94 -16.41
N PHE A 403 -5.30 26.16 -15.34
CA PHE A 403 -6.47 26.21 -14.46
C PHE A 403 -6.35 27.21 -13.31
N PHE A 404 -5.15 27.43 -12.78
CA PHE A 404 -4.91 28.28 -11.60
C PHE A 404 -4.11 29.55 -11.91
N GLY A 405 -3.55 29.66 -13.11
CA GLY A 405 -2.66 30.74 -13.53
C GLY A 405 -1.21 30.56 -13.05
N ASN A 406 -0.31 31.35 -13.65
CA ASN A 406 1.13 31.27 -13.35
C ASN A 406 1.41 31.61 -11.87
N SER A 407 0.85 32.69 -11.33
CA SER A 407 1.12 33.12 -9.95
C SER A 407 0.82 32.04 -8.89
N ALA A 408 -0.32 31.34 -9.01
CA ALA A 408 -0.69 30.29 -8.07
C ALA A 408 0.19 29.04 -8.23
N THR A 409 0.61 28.74 -9.45
CA THR A 409 1.52 27.61 -9.73
C THR A 409 2.93 27.90 -9.21
N ASP A 410 3.45 29.11 -9.50
CA ASP A 410 4.75 29.57 -9.05
C ASP A 410 4.83 29.65 -7.51
N ALA A 411 3.70 29.92 -6.83
CA ALA A 411 3.63 29.89 -5.37
C ALA A 411 3.82 28.48 -4.79
N VAL A 412 3.32 27.44 -5.47
CA VAL A 412 3.57 26.04 -5.10
C VAL A 412 4.99 25.63 -5.47
N GLU A 413 5.49 26.07 -6.63
CA GLU A 413 6.85 25.79 -7.08
C GLU A 413 7.90 26.30 -6.09
N LYS A 414 7.69 27.50 -5.55
CA LYS A 414 8.57 28.17 -4.57
C LYS A 414 8.26 27.79 -3.12
N MET A 415 7.47 26.76 -2.90
CA MET A 415 7.03 26.36 -1.55
C MET A 415 8.12 25.56 -0.83
N SER A 416 9.31 26.15 -0.65
CA SER A 416 10.24 25.95 0.48
C SER A 416 11.42 26.95 0.39
N LEU A 417 12.11 27.16 1.53
CA LEU A 417 13.21 28.08 1.89
C LEU A 417 12.94 29.53 2.33
N THR A 418 11.85 30.25 2.01
CA THR A 418 11.60 31.60 2.63
C THR A 418 10.27 32.23 2.21
N HIS A 419 9.08 31.73 2.59
CA HIS A 419 7.86 32.58 2.57
C HIS A 419 6.62 31.98 3.25
N LEU A 420 6.67 31.74 4.57
CA LEU A 420 5.46 31.81 5.38
C LEU A 420 5.78 32.60 6.65
N MET A 421 5.63 33.93 6.56
CA MET A 421 5.72 34.80 7.74
C MET A 421 4.67 34.37 8.78
N PRO A 422 5.04 34.26 10.07
CA PRO A 422 4.12 33.89 11.16
C PRO A 422 2.82 34.72 11.20
N GLU A 423 2.86 35.95 10.71
CA GLU A 423 1.71 36.87 10.72
C GLU A 423 0.56 36.46 9.80
N GLN A 424 0.82 35.72 8.71
CA GLN A 424 -0.24 35.22 7.82
C GLN A 424 -0.94 33.97 8.40
N LEU A 425 -0.21 33.15 9.17
CA LEU A 425 -0.80 32.06 9.94
C LEU A 425 -1.73 32.58 11.05
N HIS A 426 -1.33 33.67 11.72
CA HIS A 426 -2.12 34.28 12.79
C HIS A 426 -3.46 34.89 12.30
N ARG A 427 -3.52 35.42 11.06
CA ARG A 427 -4.75 36.01 10.51
C ARG A 427 -5.76 35.00 9.95
N ARG A 428 -5.33 33.78 9.58
CA ARG A 428 -6.24 32.71 9.11
C ARG A 428 -6.78 31.83 10.24
N LEU A 429 -6.19 31.90 11.43
CA LEU A 429 -6.67 31.24 12.65
C LEU A 429 -7.64 32.17 13.41
N THR A 430 -8.83 32.42 12.86
CA THR A 430 -9.94 33.07 13.57
C THR A 430 -10.68 32.06 14.48
N PRO A 431 -11.48 32.51 15.48
CA PRO A 431 -11.51 31.94 16.82
C PRO A 431 -12.41 30.69 17.00
N THR A 432 -12.72 29.94 15.96
CA THR A 432 -13.41 28.65 16.11
C THR A 432 -12.42 27.54 16.43
N GLY A 433 -12.75 26.74 17.45
CA GLY A 433 -11.83 25.81 18.10
C GLY A 433 -11.05 24.89 17.17
N GLY A 434 -9.73 25.08 17.11
CA GLY A 434 -8.78 24.18 16.44
C GLY A 434 -7.71 23.67 17.40
N VAL A 435 -7.41 22.37 17.31
CA VAL A 435 -6.34 21.67 18.03
C VAL A 435 -5.01 21.98 17.34
N ILE A 436 -4.00 22.42 18.10
CA ILE A 436 -2.62 22.60 17.63
C ILE A 436 -1.79 21.44 18.17
N LEU A 437 -1.06 20.74 17.29
CA LEU A 437 -0.04 19.78 17.65
C LEU A 437 1.30 20.52 17.80
N LEU A 438 1.85 20.57 19.02
CA LEU A 438 3.22 21.02 19.26
C LEU A 438 4.04 19.83 19.74
N LEU A 439 5.09 19.49 18.99
CA LEU A 439 6.03 18.42 19.34
C LEU A 439 7.33 19.03 19.87
N ASN A 440 7.75 18.57 21.05
CA ASN A 440 9.02 18.97 21.66
C ASN A 440 10.18 18.21 21.00
N ARG A 441 11.09 18.96 20.36
CA ARG A 441 12.26 18.49 19.59
C ARG A 441 13.22 17.54 20.34
N ARG A 442 13.16 17.40 21.67
CA ARG A 442 14.10 16.54 22.41
C ARG A 442 13.60 15.13 22.75
N ASN A 443 12.30 14.90 22.92
CA ASN A 443 11.80 13.68 23.58
C ASN A 443 10.74 12.87 22.82
N GLN A 444 10.45 13.19 21.54
CA GLN A 444 9.48 12.45 20.69
C GLN A 444 8.15 12.08 21.40
N ARG A 445 7.54 13.02 22.12
CA ARG A 445 6.22 12.80 22.77
C ARG A 445 5.14 13.68 22.18
N LEU A 446 4.06 13.03 21.76
CA LEU A 446 2.83 13.65 21.26
C LEU A 446 2.12 14.39 22.41
N LEU A 447 2.00 15.71 22.32
CA LEU A 447 1.16 16.52 23.20
C LEU A 447 -0.13 16.88 22.46
N LEU A 448 -1.26 16.42 23.00
CA LEU A 448 -2.61 16.79 22.57
C LEU A 448 -3.08 17.97 23.42
N GLN A 449 -3.57 19.04 22.80
CA GLN A 449 -4.23 20.15 23.50
C GLN A 449 -5.67 20.34 22.99
N TYR A 450 -6.63 20.52 23.90
CA TYR A 450 -8.00 20.98 23.59
C TYR A 450 -8.38 22.23 24.38
N ARG A 451 -9.28 23.05 23.79
CA ARG A 451 -9.69 24.42 24.16
C ARG A 451 -10.84 24.47 25.19
N GLY A 452 -10.83 25.52 26.01
CA GLY A 452 -11.98 25.94 26.82
C GLY A 452 -13.11 26.60 26.01
N ALA A 453 -14.33 26.56 26.54
CA ALA A 453 -15.53 27.15 25.97
C ALA A 453 -15.52 28.70 26.03
N PRO A 454 -16.21 29.39 25.10
CA PRO A 454 -16.34 30.84 25.13
C PRO A 454 -17.44 31.23 26.13
N ASN A 455 -17.09 31.36 27.41
CA ASN A 455 -17.73 32.19 28.44
C ASN A 455 -17.41 31.62 29.84
N SER A 456 -16.25 31.98 30.37
CA SER A 456 -16.01 32.05 31.82
C SER A 456 -14.68 32.76 32.05
N ASP A 457 -14.68 33.80 32.88
CA ASP A 457 -13.52 34.65 33.25
C ASP A 457 -12.45 33.92 34.09
N ALA A 458 -12.02 32.73 33.69
CA ALA A 458 -11.00 31.96 34.41
C ALA A 458 -9.86 31.54 33.47
N THR A 459 -8.73 32.23 33.57
CA THR A 459 -7.43 31.88 32.99
C THR A 459 -6.81 30.68 33.72
N THR A 460 -7.24 29.47 33.40
CA THR A 460 -6.56 28.24 33.86
C THR A 460 -6.40 27.25 32.71
N SER A 461 -5.17 26.74 32.53
CA SER A 461 -4.83 25.74 31.51
C SER A 461 -4.79 24.34 32.14
N THR A 462 -5.54 23.39 31.60
CA THR A 462 -5.57 21.99 32.09
C THR A 462 -4.73 21.09 31.20
N LEU A 463 -3.80 20.34 31.78
CA LEU A 463 -3.00 19.32 31.08
C LEU A 463 -3.57 17.92 31.38
N LEU A 464 -3.89 17.16 30.33
CA LEU A 464 -4.44 15.80 30.42
C LEU A 464 -3.36 14.75 30.08
N TRP A 465 -3.29 13.67 30.86
CA TRP A 465 -2.46 12.49 30.58
C TRP A 465 -3.20 11.19 30.91
N SER A 466 -2.87 10.09 30.21
CA SER A 466 -3.48 8.76 30.39
C SER A 466 -2.42 7.71 30.74
N ARG A 467 -2.66 6.94 31.81
CA ARG A 467 -1.81 5.80 32.23
C ARG A 467 -1.75 4.65 31.24
N ASN A 468 -2.70 4.53 30.31
CA ASN A 468 -2.85 3.35 29.46
C ASN A 468 -1.88 3.27 28.28
N PHE A 469 -0.99 4.26 28.09
CA PHE A 469 -0.04 4.27 26.98
C PHE A 469 1.41 3.91 27.34
N LEU A 470 1.77 3.81 28.63
CA LEU A 470 3.14 3.48 29.06
C LEU A 470 3.16 2.74 30.41
N PRO A 471 3.58 1.45 30.48
CA PRO A 471 3.89 0.82 31.74
C PRO A 471 5.20 1.41 32.31
N GLY A 472 5.14 2.00 33.51
CA GLY A 472 6.32 2.44 34.28
C GLY A 472 6.49 3.94 34.49
N PHE A 473 5.57 4.80 34.06
CA PHE A 473 5.64 6.25 34.33
C PHE A 473 4.94 6.58 35.65
N SER A 474 5.69 7.07 36.65
CA SER A 474 5.13 7.73 37.85
C SER A 474 5.19 9.25 37.66
N PRO A 475 4.15 10.01 38.01
CA PRO A 475 4.17 11.46 37.89
C PRO A 475 5.25 12.08 38.80
N PRO A 476 5.79 13.27 38.46
CA PRO A 476 6.60 14.02 39.40
C PRO A 476 5.76 14.31 40.66
N SER A 477 6.35 14.13 41.83
CA SER A 477 5.69 14.36 43.12
C SER A 477 5.04 15.74 43.17
N ALA A 478 3.89 15.86 43.83
CA ALA A 478 3.05 17.06 43.97
C ALA A 478 3.74 18.34 44.51
N ASN A 479 5.05 18.31 44.76
CA ASN A 479 5.88 19.42 45.22
C ASN A 479 6.85 19.96 44.15
N ALA A 480 6.77 19.52 42.89
CA ALA A 480 7.48 20.19 41.80
C ALA A 480 6.81 21.54 41.48
N PRO A 481 7.54 22.66 41.38
CA PRO A 481 6.94 23.96 41.13
C PRO A 481 6.29 23.99 39.75
N SER A 482 4.96 24.08 39.71
CA SER A 482 4.18 24.32 38.50
C SER A 482 4.23 25.82 38.15
N PRO A 483 4.24 26.20 36.85
CA PRO A 483 3.95 27.58 36.46
C PRO A 483 2.57 28.01 37.00
N PRO A 484 2.37 29.29 37.34
CA PRO A 484 1.06 29.77 37.76
C PRO A 484 0.01 29.46 36.69
N HIS A 485 -1.19 29.02 37.12
CA HIS A 485 -2.36 28.68 36.29
C HIS A 485 -2.34 27.32 35.54
N THR A 486 -1.65 26.30 36.08
CA THR A 486 -1.63 24.95 35.49
C THR A 486 -2.10 23.89 36.49
N SER A 487 -3.07 23.05 36.11
CA SER A 487 -3.50 21.87 36.88
C SER A 487 -3.40 20.59 36.05
N TRP A 488 -3.07 19.48 36.71
CA TRP A 488 -2.97 18.14 36.12
C TRP A 488 -4.22 17.33 36.46
N THR A 489 -4.86 16.72 35.46
CA THR A 489 -6.04 15.87 35.67
C THR A 489 -5.87 14.54 34.92
N GLU A 490 -6.16 13.42 35.60
CA GLU A 490 -6.11 12.05 35.04
C GLU A 490 -7.34 11.81 34.15
N LEU A 491 -7.15 11.20 32.97
CA LEU A 491 -8.22 10.84 32.01
C LEU A 491 -9.03 9.62 32.44
#